data_AF-A0A7T3RD27-F1
#
_entry.id   AF-A0A7T3RD27-F1
#
_cell.length_a   1.000
_cell.length_b   1.000
_cell.length_c   1.000
_cell.angle_alpha   90.00
_cell.angle_beta   90.00
_cell.angle_gamma   90.00
#
_symmetry.space_group_name_H-M   'P 1'
#
loop_
_entity.id
_entity.type
_entity.pdbx_description
1 polymer ?
#
loop_
_entity_poly.entity_id
_entity_poly.type
_entity_poly.pdbx_seq_one_letter_code
_entity_poly.pdbx_strand_id
1 'polypeptide(L)' 'MQQEKMQEERPLLRINDNFKKIIITGDDIKKKTNEKGIITIGLLDFLLNDDIL' A
#
# COMPACT_ATOMS: atom_id res chain seq x y z
N MET A 1 -9.97 -8.11 -9.89
CA MET A 1 -9.65 -8.18 -8.44
C MET A 1 -8.25 -8.74 -8.10
N GLN A 2 -7.93 -10.04 -8.28
CA GLN A 2 -6.59 -10.57 -7.89
C GLN A 2 -5.44 -10.09 -8.82
N GLN A 3 -5.71 -9.93 -10.11
CA GLN A 3 -4.70 -9.52 -11.09
C GLN A 3 -4.30 -8.05 -10.96
N GLU A 4 -5.25 -7.18 -10.63
CA GLU A 4 -5.00 -5.74 -10.46
C GLU A 4 -4.05 -5.48 -9.29
N LYS A 5 -4.28 -6.13 -8.14
CA LYS A 5 -3.37 -6.05 -6.99
C LYS A 5 -1.95 -6.49 -7.32
N MET A 6 -1.80 -7.58 -8.08
CA MET A 6 -0.48 -8.03 -8.52
C MET A 6 0.22 -7.02 -9.43
N GLN A 7 -0.52 -6.30 -10.28
CA GLN A 7 0.04 -5.30 -11.18
C GLN A 7 0.60 -4.11 -10.40
N GLU A 8 -0.11 -3.65 -9.37
CA GLU A 8 0.28 -2.52 -8.51
C GLU A 8 1.45 -2.87 -7.58
N GLU A 9 1.54 -4.11 -7.10
CA GLU A 9 2.62 -4.56 -6.20
C GLU A 9 3.92 -4.90 -6.94
N ARG A 10 3.86 -5.26 -8.23
CA ARG A 10 5.04 -5.62 -9.05
C ARG A 10 6.19 -4.59 -9.01
N PRO A 11 5.97 -3.28 -9.21
CA PRO A 11 7.05 -2.30 -9.16
C PRO A 11 7.66 -2.19 -7.75
N LEU A 12 6.85 -2.37 -6.70
CA LEU A 12 7.27 -2.31 -5.30
C LEU A 12 8.15 -3.51 -4.91
N LEU A 13 7.91 -4.68 -5.51
CA LEU A 13 8.70 -5.89 -5.24
C LEU A 13 9.97 -5.99 -6.06
N ARG A 14 10.10 -5.17 -7.11
CA ARG A 14 11.25 -5.19 -8.02
C ARG A 14 12.48 -4.50 -7.43
N ILE A 15 12.29 -3.63 -6.44
CA ILE A 15 13.37 -2.89 -5.78
C ILE A 15 13.61 -3.52 -4.41
N ASN A 16 14.80 -4.10 -4.24
CA ASN A 16 15.21 -4.67 -2.95
C ASN A 16 15.81 -3.54 -2.09
N ASP A 17 14.94 -2.80 -1.43
CA ASP A 17 15.28 -1.72 -0.51
C ASP A 17 14.60 -1.93 0.85
N ASN A 18 15.08 -1.19 1.86
CA ASN A 18 14.48 -1.13 3.19
C ASN A 18 13.46 0.02 3.33
N PHE A 19 12.97 0.60 2.24
CA PHE A 19 11.96 1.64 2.31
C PHE A 19 10.59 1.04 2.64
N LYS A 20 9.81 1.80 3.42
CA LYS A 20 8.41 1.51 3.70
C LYS A 20 7.61 1.66 2.41
N LYS A 21 6.91 0.61 1.99
CA LYS A 21 6.18 0.56 0.71
C LYS A 21 4.68 0.72 0.98
N ILE A 22 4.05 1.74 0.39
CA ILE A 22 2.65 2.10 0.63
C ILE A 22 1.92 2.25 -0.72
N ILE A 23 0.73 1.66 -0.82
CA ILE A 23 -0.22 1.81 -1.93
C ILE A 23 -1.40 2.62 -1.39
N ILE A 24 -1.71 3.75 -2.04
CA ILE A 24 -2.81 4.64 -1.67
C ILE A 24 -3.93 4.47 -2.72
N THR A 25 -5.13 4.11 -2.28
CA THR A 25 -6.30 3.95 -3.15
C THR A 25 -7.32 5.04 -2.91
N GLY A 26 -8.07 5.44 -3.94
CA GLY A 26 -9.18 6.40 -3.76
C GLY A 26 -10.40 5.85 -3.01
N ASP A 27 -10.46 4.53 -2.85
CA ASP A 27 -11.55 3.84 -2.16
C ASP A 27 -11.46 3.98 -0.63
N ASP A 28 -12.61 3.94 0.04
CA ASP A 28 -12.73 3.85 1.50
C ASP A 28 -12.39 2.41 1.94
N ILE A 29 -11.09 2.14 2.03
CA ILE A 29 -10.57 0.86 2.52
C ILE A 29 -9.76 1.09 3.80
N LYS A 30 -9.97 0.19 4.75
CA LYS A 30 -9.13 0.13 5.94
C LYS A 30 -7.69 -0.24 5.56
N LYS A 31 -6.75 0.40 6.24
CA LYS A 31 -5.33 0.04 6.23
C LYS A 31 -5.16 -1.48 6.38
N LYS A 32 -4.41 -2.08 5.46
CA LYS A 32 -4.01 -3.50 5.51
C LYS A 32 -2.54 -3.64 5.13
N THR A 33 -1.88 -4.62 5.72
CA THR A 33 -0.50 -4.97 5.37
C THR A 33 -0.49 -6.37 4.79
N ASN A 34 0.17 -6.55 3.64
CA ASN A 34 0.31 -7.87 3.04
C ASN A 34 1.52 -8.64 3.63
N GLU A 35 1.67 -9.91 3.25
CA GLU A 35 2.76 -10.79 3.69
C GLU A 35 4.17 -10.27 3.31
N LYS A 36 4.24 -9.33 2.36
CA LYS A 36 5.47 -8.70 1.87
C LYS A 36 5.77 -7.37 2.56
N GLY A 37 4.99 -6.98 3.57
CA GLY A 37 5.17 -5.73 4.31
C GLY A 37 4.69 -4.47 3.58
N ILE A 38 3.98 -4.61 2.46
CA ILE A 38 3.39 -3.47 1.74
C ILE A 38 2.09 -3.09 2.41
N ILE A 39 1.94 -1.79 2.71
CA ILE A 39 0.75 -1.22 3.31
C ILE A 39 -0.18 -0.76 2.18
N THR A 40 -1.44 -1.17 2.17
CA THR A 40 -2.48 -0.56 1.33
C THR A 40 -3.43 0.21 2.22
N ILE A 41 -3.75 1.45 1.86
CA ILE A 41 -4.62 2.33 2.65
C ILE A 41 -5.46 3.24 1.73
N GLY A 42 -6.66 3.61 2.18
CA GLY A 42 -7.47 4.63 1.50
C GLY A 42 -6.85 6.03 1.58
N LEU A 43 -7.16 6.89 0.61
CA LEU A 43 -6.65 8.25 0.51
C LEU A 43 -6.99 9.10 1.75
N LEU A 44 -8.24 9.04 2.21
CA LEU A 44 -8.67 9.80 3.39
C LEU A 44 -7.93 9.32 4.64
N ASP A 45 -7.87 8.01 4.85
CA ASP A 45 -7.13 7.41 5.96
C ASP A 45 -5.64 7.75 5.94
N PHE A 46 -5.04 7.86 4.75
CA PHE A 46 -3.65 8.29 4.57
C PHE A 46 -3.43 9.74 4.99
N LEU A 47 -4.32 10.64 4.58
CA LEU A 47 -4.21 12.07 4.85
C LEU A 47 -4.57 12.43 6.31
N LEU A 48 -5.38 11.61 6.97
CA LEU A 48 -5.86 11.88 8.33
C LEU A 48 -5.05 11.19 9.43
N ASN A 49 -4.13 10.29 9.09
CA ASN A 49 -3.26 9.61 10.07
C ASN A 49 -1.80 10.00 9.88
N ASP A 50 -1.28 10.79 10.82
CA ASP A 50 0.13 11.21 10.84
C ASP A 50 1.11 10.05 11.16
N ASP A 51 0.65 8.97 11.79
CA ASP A 51 1.47 7.80 12.15
C ASP A 51 1.83 6.86 10.96
N ILE A 52 1.51 7.27 9.73
CA ILE A 52 1.73 6.45 8.54
C ILE A 52 3.12 6.60 7.95
N LEU A 53 3.80 7.73 8.17
CA LEU A 53 5.16 7.98 7.70
C LEU A 53 6.17 7.49 8.73
#